data_AF-A0A257KBI3-F1
#
_entry.id   AF-A0A257KBI3-F1
#
_cell.length_a   1.000
_cell.length_b   1.000
_cell.length_c   1.000
_cell.angle_alpha   90.00
_cell.angle_beta   90.00
_cell.angle_gamma   90.00
#
_symmetry.space_group_name_H-M   'P 1'
#
loop_
_entity.id
_entity.type
_entity.pdbx_description
1 polymer ?
#
loop_
_entity_poly.entity_id
_entity_poly.type
_entity_poly.pdbx_seq_one_letter_code
_entity_poly.pdbx_strand_id
1 'polypeptide(L)'
;MRSLLVLILFVFQLSLAQTKGAKIEFKQIENTLDFGTVNKDEDNGIRYFEFTNTGDEPLVITNAQSTCGCTVPSFPKEPIAPGGTGKIQIKYNMNPGPIRKTITIESNAINTEGGMVALKIKGEVVVKPIVSPLEKKKSAPMQ
;
A
#
# COMPACT_ATOMS: atom_id res chain seq x y z
N MET A 1 -1.43 -8.88 -54.32
CA MET A 1 -0.20 -8.40 -53.63
C MET A 1 -0.26 -6.91 -53.27
N ARG A 2 -0.77 -6.02 -54.14
CA ARG A 2 -0.97 -4.59 -53.80
C ARG A 2 -1.89 -4.33 -52.60
N SER A 3 -3.04 -5.02 -52.48
CA SER A 3 -3.93 -4.88 -51.31
C SER A 3 -3.37 -5.46 -50.01
N LEU A 4 -2.40 -6.37 -50.07
CA LEU A 4 -1.83 -7.01 -48.88
C LEU A 4 -0.80 -6.09 -48.19
N LEU A 5 -0.10 -5.25 -48.96
CA LEU A 5 0.80 -4.22 -48.43
C LEU A 5 0.05 -3.07 -47.74
N VAL A 6 -1.13 -2.70 -48.22
CA VAL A 6 -1.94 -1.63 -47.60
C VAL A 6 -2.53 -2.08 -46.25
N LEU A 7 -2.87 -3.36 -46.12
CA LEU A 7 -3.40 -3.92 -44.87
C LEU A 7 -2.34 -3.98 -43.76
N ILE A 8 -1.08 -4.30 -44.09
CA ILE A 8 0.04 -4.36 -43.12
C ILE A 8 0.43 -2.95 -42.62
N LEU A 9 0.32 -1.92 -43.46
CA LEU A 9 0.53 -0.52 -43.08
C LEU A 9 -0.57 0.04 -42.17
N PHE A 10 -1.80 -0.48 -42.26
CA PHE A 10 -2.91 -0.05 -41.41
C PHE A 10 -2.82 -0.63 -39.99
N VAL A 11 -2.28 -1.84 -39.84
CA VAL A 11 -2.08 -2.48 -38.52
C VAL A 11 -0.97 -1.79 -37.70
N PHE A 12 -0.03 -1.10 -38.35
CA PHE A 12 1.05 -0.37 -37.68
C PHE A 12 0.62 1.01 -37.12
N GLN A 13 -0.53 1.54 -37.55
CA GLN A 13 -1.09 2.80 -37.05
C GLN A 13 -1.83 2.65 -35.72
N LEU A 14 -1.92 1.44 -35.14
CA LEU A 14 -2.35 1.24 -33.75
C LEU A 14 -1.24 1.62 -32.73
N SER A 15 -0.39 2.57 -33.09
CA SER A 15 0.67 3.07 -32.22
C SER A 15 0.07 3.99 -31.16
N LEU A 16 -0.14 3.42 -29.98
CA LEU A 16 -0.15 4.06 -28.66
C LEU A 16 -0.76 5.47 -28.62
N ALA A 17 -2.08 5.56 -28.51
CA ALA A 17 -2.68 6.70 -27.84
C ALA A 17 -2.22 6.67 -26.37
N GLN A 18 -1.08 7.30 -26.07
CA GLN A 18 -0.68 7.56 -24.69
C GLN A 18 -1.72 8.50 -24.09
N THR A 19 -2.61 7.95 -23.27
CA THR A 19 -3.49 8.74 -22.43
C THR A 19 -2.63 9.59 -21.51
N LYS A 20 -2.70 10.90 -21.74
CA LYS A 20 -2.10 11.94 -20.90
C LYS A 20 -2.89 12.08 -19.61
N GLY A 21 -2.20 12.38 -18.52
CA GLY A 21 -2.77 12.57 -17.20
C GLY A 21 -1.84 12.05 -16.09
N ALA A 22 -2.20 12.39 -14.85
CA ALA A 22 -1.54 11.87 -13.67
C ALA A 22 -1.66 10.35 -13.60
N LYS A 23 -0.59 9.66 -13.18
CA LYS A 23 -0.60 8.22 -12.96
C LYS A 23 0.05 7.92 -11.63
N ILE A 24 -0.49 6.96 -10.90
CA ILE A 24 0.05 6.55 -9.61
C ILE A 24 0.56 5.11 -9.69
N GLU A 25 1.79 4.90 -9.26
CA GLU A 25 2.38 3.56 -9.13
C GLU A 25 2.97 3.37 -7.74
N PHE A 26 2.55 2.31 -7.06
CA PHE A 26 3.08 1.95 -5.75
C PHE A 26 4.29 1.04 -5.88
N LYS A 27 5.28 1.25 -5.01
CA LYS A 27 6.50 0.45 -4.95
C LYS A 27 6.24 -0.97 -4.46
N GLN A 28 5.23 -1.15 -3.62
CA GLN A 28 4.82 -2.43 -3.08
C GLN A 28 4.21 -3.32 -4.17
N ILE A 29 4.71 -4.54 -4.28
CA ILE A 29 4.18 -5.57 -5.18
C ILE A 29 2.69 -5.80 -4.87
N GLU A 30 1.87 -5.81 -5.92
CA GLU A 30 0.41 -5.99 -5.82
C GLU A 30 -0.28 -5.03 -4.85
N ASN A 31 0.28 -3.82 -4.66
CA ASN A 31 -0.21 -2.84 -3.71
C ASN A 31 -0.36 -3.40 -2.28
N THR A 32 0.48 -4.39 -1.93
CA THR A 32 0.38 -5.14 -0.68
C THR A 32 1.56 -4.88 0.24
N LEU A 33 1.28 -4.50 1.48
CA LEU A 33 2.28 -4.36 2.53
C LEU A 33 2.15 -5.50 3.53
N ASP A 34 3.22 -6.27 3.68
CA ASP A 34 3.30 -7.36 4.64
C ASP A 34 3.98 -6.87 5.93
N PHE A 35 3.27 -6.97 7.05
CA PHE A 35 3.82 -6.74 8.38
C PHE A 35 4.69 -7.91 8.84
N GLY A 36 4.53 -9.09 8.25
CA GLY A 36 5.08 -10.34 8.77
C GLY A 36 4.39 -10.75 10.07
N THR A 37 5.13 -11.46 10.92
CA THR A 37 4.70 -11.76 12.30
C THR A 37 5.27 -10.69 13.23
N VAL A 38 4.39 -9.93 13.88
CA VAL A 38 4.77 -8.83 14.79
C VAL A 38 4.23 -9.08 16.19
N ASN A 39 4.95 -8.60 17.20
CA ASN A 39 4.49 -8.69 18.57
C ASN A 39 3.68 -7.45 18.96
N LYS A 40 2.51 -7.66 19.58
CA LYS A 40 1.57 -6.60 19.96
C LYS A 40 2.21 -5.45 20.75
N ASP A 41 3.12 -5.77 21.68
CA ASP A 41 3.65 -4.81 22.64
C ASP A 41 5.03 -4.27 22.24
N GLU A 42 5.61 -4.77 21.13
CA GLU A 42 6.94 -4.37 20.65
C GLU A 42 6.87 -3.60 19.32
N ASP A 43 5.85 -3.83 18.48
CA ASP A 43 5.69 -3.13 17.20
C ASP A 43 4.76 -1.92 17.31
N ASN A 44 5.17 -0.78 16.76
CA ASN A 44 4.40 0.47 16.79
C ASN A 44 3.25 0.52 15.76
N GLY A 45 3.18 -0.48 14.87
CA GLY A 45 2.19 -0.62 13.83
C GLY A 45 2.23 0.37 12.69
N ILE A 46 3.32 1.12 12.57
CA ILE A 46 3.52 2.11 11.52
C ILE A 46 4.26 1.49 10.36
N ARG A 47 3.70 1.64 9.15
CA ARG A 47 4.33 1.29 7.88
C ARG A 47 3.96 2.34 6.82
N TYR A 48 4.64 2.30 5.67
CA TYR A 48 4.44 3.28 4.60
C TYR A 48 4.21 2.59 3.26
N PHE A 49 3.21 3.05 2.52
CA PHE A 49 3.13 2.84 1.08
C PHE A 49 3.92 3.94 0.38
N GLU A 50 4.88 3.57 -0.47
CA GLU A 50 5.63 4.53 -1.27
C GLU A 50 5.06 4.49 -2.69
N PHE A 51 4.87 5.66 -3.29
CA PHE A 51 4.37 5.75 -4.66
C PHE A 51 5.13 6.80 -5.46
N THR A 52 5.01 6.70 -6.78
CA THR A 52 5.58 7.61 -7.76
C THR A 52 4.46 8.10 -8.68
N ASN A 53 4.51 9.39 -9.05
CA ASN A 53 3.71 9.89 -10.16
C ASN A 53 4.40 9.54 -11.49
N THR A 54 3.93 8.51 -12.19
CA THR A 54 4.49 8.09 -13.50
C THR A 54 3.76 8.73 -14.68
N GLY A 55 2.86 9.67 -14.40
CA GLY A 55 2.14 10.45 -15.39
C GLY A 55 2.92 11.68 -15.85
N ASP A 56 2.28 12.47 -16.69
CA ASP A 56 2.79 13.74 -17.23
C ASP A 56 2.07 14.98 -16.68
N GLU A 57 1.11 14.79 -15.77
CA GLU A 57 0.43 15.86 -15.03
C GLU A 57 0.59 15.68 -13.50
N PRO A 58 0.40 16.75 -12.70
CA PRO A 58 0.45 16.64 -11.24
C PRO A 58 -0.59 15.67 -10.67
N LEU A 59 -0.12 14.76 -9.81
CA LEU A 59 -0.94 13.80 -9.09
C LEU A 59 -1.44 14.40 -7.78
N VAL A 60 -2.74 14.32 -7.54
CA VAL A 60 -3.39 14.80 -6.31
C VAL A 60 -4.10 13.63 -5.65
N ILE A 61 -3.73 13.36 -4.40
CA ILE A 61 -4.46 12.42 -3.53
C ILE A 61 -5.56 13.20 -2.83
N THR A 62 -6.82 12.89 -3.13
CA THR A 62 -7.97 13.59 -2.56
C THR A 62 -8.41 12.97 -1.25
N ASN A 63 -8.28 11.66 -1.10
CA ASN A 63 -8.75 10.94 0.07
C ASN A 63 -7.99 9.64 0.33
N ALA A 64 -8.01 9.19 1.57
CA ALA A 64 -7.49 7.90 2.00
C ALA A 64 -8.37 7.33 3.11
N GLN A 65 -9.09 6.25 2.80
CA GLN A 65 -10.06 5.62 3.71
C GLN A 65 -9.57 4.23 4.11
N SER A 66 -9.63 3.89 5.39
CA SER A 66 -9.20 2.59 5.91
C SER A 66 -10.35 1.78 6.52
N THR A 67 -10.26 0.45 6.42
CA THR A 67 -11.16 -0.43 7.16
C THR A 67 -10.85 -0.43 8.67
N CYS A 68 -11.79 -0.91 9.49
CA CYS A 68 -11.69 -0.91 10.95
C CYS A 68 -10.39 -1.58 11.46
N GLY A 69 -9.74 -0.93 12.44
CA GLY A 69 -8.47 -1.36 13.02
C GLY A 69 -7.22 -0.82 12.32
N CYS A 70 -7.38 -0.12 11.20
CA CYS A 70 -6.32 0.68 10.58
C CYS A 70 -6.69 2.17 10.64
N THR A 71 -5.67 3.02 10.63
CA THR A 71 -5.80 4.47 10.44
C THR A 71 -4.79 4.91 9.39
N VAL A 72 -5.13 5.97 8.64
CA VAL A 72 -4.22 6.64 7.70
C VAL A 72 -3.88 8.02 8.28
N PRO A 73 -2.89 8.11 9.19
CA PRO A 73 -2.58 9.37 9.86
C PRO A 73 -2.03 10.45 8.93
N SER A 74 -1.41 10.08 7.81
CA SER A 74 -0.73 11.05 6.95
C SER A 74 -0.63 10.59 5.50
N PHE A 75 -0.93 11.52 4.58
CA PHE A 75 -0.68 11.44 3.14
C PHE A 75 -0.44 12.85 2.59
N PRO A 76 0.26 12.99 1.45
CA PRO A 76 0.55 14.29 0.86
C PRO A 76 -0.73 15.06 0.49
N LYS A 77 -0.79 16.34 0.86
CA LYS A 77 -1.92 17.24 0.53
C LYS A 77 -1.63 18.14 -0.67
N GLU A 78 -0.35 18.33 -0.96
CA GLU A 78 0.10 19.11 -2.12
C GLU A 78 0.14 18.21 -3.37
N PRO A 79 0.03 18.77 -4.58
CA PRO A 79 0.20 18.02 -5.82
C PRO A 79 1.63 17.47 -5.98
N ILE A 80 1.75 16.23 -6.45
CA ILE A 80 3.03 15.55 -6.71
C ILE A 80 3.34 15.74 -8.20
N ALA A 81 4.41 16.46 -8.50
CA ALA A 81 4.86 16.68 -9.87
C ALA A 81 5.16 15.35 -10.61
N PRO A 82 5.13 15.32 -11.95
CA PRO A 82 5.60 14.19 -12.75
C PRO A 82 6.98 13.69 -12.32
N GLY A 83 7.13 12.38 -12.15
CA GLY A 83 8.34 11.73 -11.61
C GLY A 83 8.56 11.91 -10.11
N GLY A 84 7.76 12.73 -9.44
CA GLY A 84 7.80 12.92 -8.00
C GLY A 84 7.35 11.68 -7.22
N THR A 85 7.84 11.54 -5.99
CA THR A 85 7.49 10.43 -5.09
C THR A 85 6.77 10.93 -3.85
N GLY A 86 5.95 10.07 -3.25
CA GLY A 86 5.22 10.35 -2.02
C GLY A 86 5.10 9.12 -1.13
N LYS A 87 4.64 9.34 0.10
CA LYS A 87 4.41 8.27 1.08
C LYS A 87 3.06 8.41 1.76
N ILE A 88 2.37 7.28 1.92
CA ILE A 88 1.13 7.19 2.69
C ILE A 88 1.45 6.41 3.97
N GLN A 89 1.34 7.07 5.12
CA GLN A 89 1.56 6.44 6.41
C GLN A 89 0.32 5.66 6.83
N ILE A 90 0.52 4.41 7.20
CA ILE A 90 -0.52 3.54 7.74
C ILE A 90 -0.15 3.21 9.19
N LYS A 91 -1.14 3.25 10.08
CA LYS A 91 -1.01 2.78 11.45
C LYS A 91 -2.06 1.73 11.76
N TYR A 92 -1.62 0.49 11.99
CA TYR A 92 -2.46 -0.61 12.48
C TYR A 92 -2.52 -0.61 14.01
N ASN A 93 -3.68 -0.95 14.57
CA ASN A 93 -3.91 -0.93 16.01
C ASN A 93 -3.36 -2.16 16.77
N MET A 94 -2.67 -3.07 16.08
CA MET A 94 -2.07 -4.28 16.66
C MET A 94 -3.06 -5.16 17.40
N ASN A 95 -4.26 -5.35 16.83
CA ASN A 95 -5.17 -6.39 17.29
C ASN A 95 -4.54 -7.79 17.06
N PRO A 96 -4.43 -8.64 18.09
CA PRO A 96 -3.93 -10.02 17.97
C PRO A 96 -4.67 -10.82 16.88
N GLY A 97 -3.93 -11.72 16.24
CA GLY A 97 -4.43 -12.56 15.15
C GLY A 97 -4.05 -12.06 13.75
N PRO A 98 -4.69 -12.62 12.70
CA PRO A 98 -4.32 -12.35 11.32
C PRO A 98 -4.69 -10.93 10.90
N ILE A 99 -3.75 -10.25 10.26
CA ILE A 99 -3.95 -8.96 9.62
C ILE A 99 -4.44 -9.21 8.20
N ARG A 100 -5.65 -8.75 7.88
CA ARG A 100 -6.21 -8.70 6.52
C ARG A 100 -7.06 -7.45 6.39
N LYS A 101 -6.46 -6.36 5.91
CA LYS A 101 -7.14 -5.06 5.82
C LYS A 101 -6.87 -4.40 4.48
N THR A 102 -7.74 -3.47 4.14
CA THR A 102 -7.71 -2.73 2.88
C THR A 102 -7.80 -1.24 3.20
N ILE A 103 -7.01 -0.45 2.49
CA ILE A 103 -7.06 1.01 2.47
C ILE A 103 -7.38 1.42 1.04
N THR A 104 -8.37 2.29 0.85
CA THR A 104 -8.73 2.85 -0.45
C THR A 104 -8.11 4.24 -0.57
N ILE A 105 -7.30 4.45 -1.59
CA ILE A 105 -6.75 5.75 -1.96
C ILE A 105 -7.55 6.30 -3.13
N GLU A 106 -8.00 7.54 -3.03
CA GLU A 106 -8.67 8.26 -4.11
C GLU A 106 -7.75 9.37 -4.64
N SER A 107 -7.70 9.51 -5.96
CA SER A 107 -6.83 10.46 -6.65
C SER A 107 -7.37 10.84 -8.03
N ASN A 108 -6.73 11.81 -8.69
CA ASN A 108 -6.97 12.12 -10.10
C ASN A 108 -6.24 11.19 -11.08
N ALA A 109 -5.69 10.06 -10.62
CA ALA A 109 -4.89 9.17 -11.45
C ALA A 109 -5.73 8.42 -12.50
N ILE A 110 -5.36 8.56 -13.77
CA ILE A 110 -6.12 7.98 -14.89
C ILE A 110 -5.82 6.49 -15.15
N ASN A 111 -4.74 5.97 -14.57
CA ASN A 111 -4.36 4.55 -14.69
C ASN A 111 -5.10 3.65 -13.69
N THR A 112 -6.10 4.17 -13.00
CA THR A 112 -6.86 3.48 -11.95
C THR A 112 -8.34 3.71 -12.18
N GLU A 113 -9.15 2.68 -12.03
CA GLU A 113 -10.58 2.78 -12.30
C GLU A 113 -11.24 3.74 -11.31
N GLY A 114 -11.88 4.79 -11.83
CA GLY A 114 -12.50 5.83 -11.01
C GLY A 114 -11.52 6.65 -10.13
N GLY A 115 -10.21 6.58 -10.41
CA GLY A 115 -9.21 7.24 -9.57
C GLY A 115 -8.94 6.53 -8.23
N MET A 116 -9.42 5.30 -8.06
CA MET A 116 -9.37 4.57 -6.79
C MET A 116 -8.36 3.42 -6.83
N VAL A 117 -7.53 3.31 -5.79
CA VAL A 117 -6.59 2.21 -5.59
C VAL A 117 -6.84 1.53 -4.25
N ALA A 118 -7.04 0.21 -4.28
CA ALA A 118 -7.08 -0.62 -3.09
C ALA A 118 -5.67 -1.08 -2.70
N LEU A 119 -5.18 -0.58 -1.57
CA LEU A 119 -3.96 -1.02 -0.91
C LEU A 119 -4.29 -2.09 0.14
N LYS A 120 -3.54 -3.18 0.15
CA LYS A 120 -3.77 -4.31 1.07
C LYS A 120 -2.69 -4.35 2.14
N ILE A 121 -3.07 -4.65 3.37
CA ILE A 121 -2.10 -5.03 4.40
C ILE A 121 -2.36 -6.44 4.88
N LYS A 122 -1.27 -7.18 5.12
CA LYS A 122 -1.30 -8.56 5.62
C LYS A 122 -0.24 -8.78 6.70
N GLY A 123 -0.36 -9.90 7.42
CA GLY A 123 0.56 -10.27 8.50
C GLY A 123 -0.16 -11.02 9.63
N GLU A 124 0.50 -11.15 10.77
CA GLU A 124 0.01 -11.81 11.97
C GLU A 124 0.50 -11.04 13.21
N VAL A 125 -0.40 -10.78 14.17
CA VAL A 125 -0.01 -10.19 15.46
C VAL A 125 -0.04 -11.24 16.54
N VAL A 126 1.11 -11.50 17.16
CA VAL A 126 1.26 -12.43 18.28
C VAL A 126 1.40 -11.69 19.61
N VAL A 127 0.94 -12.33 20.69
CA VAL A 127 1.16 -11.88 22.06
C VAL A 127 2.23 -12.78 22.67
N LYS A 128 3.28 -12.19 23.25
CA LYS A 128 4.28 -12.99 23.97
C LYS A 128 3.64 -13.47 25.28
N PRO A 129 3.76 -14.76 25.64
CA PRO A 129 3.33 -15.21 26.95
C PRO A 129 4.14 -14.45 28.00
N ILE A 130 3.44 -13.79 28.93
CA ILE A 130 4.05 -13.07 30.03
C ILE A 130 4.61 -14.13 30.98
N VAL A 131 5.92 -14.38 30.93
CA VAL A 131 6.61 -15.17 31.96
C VAL A 131 6.64 -14.32 33.23
N SER A 132 5.71 -14.58 34.15
CA SER A 132 5.68 -13.91 35.44
C SER A 132 6.97 -14.22 36.22
N PRO A 133 7.73 -13.21 36.67
CA PRO A 133 8.92 -13.42 37.50
C PRO A 133 8.63 -14.19 38.81
N LEU A 134 7.35 -14.30 39.21
CA LEU A 134 6.91 -14.97 40.42
C LEU A 134 6.92 -16.51 40.32
N GLU A 135 6.92 -17.10 39.12
CA GLU A 135 7.00 -18.56 38.96
C GLU A 135 8.43 -19.10 39.17
N LYS A 136 9.47 -18.27 38.95
CA LYS A 136 10.87 -18.67 39.18
C LYS A 136 11.24 -18.84 40.65
N LYS A 137 10.47 -18.30 41.60
CA LYS A 137 10.82 -18.34 43.03
C LYS A 137 10.30 -19.58 43.78
N LYS A 138 9.51 -20.44 43.13
CA LYS A 138 8.87 -21.61 43.80
C LYS A 138 9.62 -22.94 43.62
N SER A 139 10.75 -22.95 42.91
CA SER A 139 11.52 -24.18 42.63
C SER A 139 12.91 -24.27 43.25
N ALA A 140 13.30 -23.35 44.13
CA ALA A 140 14.51 -23.54 44.93
C ALA A 140 14.19 -24.55 46.07
N PRO A 141 14.83 -25.72 46.12
CA PRO A 141 14.68 -26.61 47.27
C PRO A 141 15.28 -25.92 48.50
N MET A 142 14.48 -25.84 49.56
CA MET A 142 14.93 -25.46 50.89
C MET A 142 15.93 -26.56 51.33
N GLN A 143 17.22 -26.23 51.31
CA GLN A 143 18.23 -27.01 52.02
C GLN A 143 18.13 -26.72 53.52
#